data_AF-V5HMX4-F1
#
_entry.id   AF-V5HMX4-F1
#
_cell.length_a   1.000
_cell.length_b   1.000
_cell.length_c   1.000
_cell.angle_alpha   90.00
_cell.angle_beta   90.00
_cell.angle_gamma   90.00
#
_symmetry.space_group_name_H-M   'P 1'
#
loop_
_entity.id
_entity.type
_entity.pdbx_description
1 polymer ?
#
loop_
_entity_poly.entity_id
_entity_poly.type
_entity_poly.pdbx_seq_one_letter_code
_entity_poly.pdbx_strand_id
1 'polypeptide(L)'
;FVMPDCCTFRVSGFGRGFDMRPMNFQSAVPDFWVCSFCRVIAGTVVTLSCFHSACEACFAQCLGGDKLCPLDQVPIEDDVQGVSFSAKKLGMLKVSCWNAINGCAFSGSCMDVLQHFEQDCGFHSTSCPNCDALVLRDDIIEHLRSACTARVIQVVEAAKSTSTSGSDQRAYLEMKQLLEKIRDDHLYLQTSFNRLSEQANIVSARQHESYETSMTRVVDLIRELEAGLKTDLEARIVSCKTDVSSEVSKLNGSLSIATEKVSRYVRLSSAPREQIWVLEDWRNMTDGALRGTPAVTESPLRSVRGYSVSQVVKMAVDASHVLRFTSYIRFHSGPIDDELEWPFRGVLNYSVVHPKDNMKTITIREEISRWSPEEYFGRPGHGPNSPYLLYDKTAESLENAGFIVNDKLRLSILS
;
A
#
# COMPACT_ATOMS: atom_id res chain seq x y z
N PHE A 1 -50.17 -13.35 11.53
CA PHE A 1 -48.85 -13.05 10.93
C PHE A 1 -48.33 -14.32 10.34
N VAL A 2 -48.37 -14.41 9.01
CA VAL A 2 -48.07 -15.61 8.24
C VAL A 2 -46.56 -15.62 8.02
N MET A 3 -45.82 -16.50 8.71
CA MET A 3 -44.45 -16.86 8.33
C MET A 3 -44.50 -18.17 7.56
N PRO A 4 -43.95 -18.20 6.35
CA PRO A 4 -43.21 -19.36 5.91
C PRO A 4 -41.97 -18.90 5.14
N ASP A 5 -41.10 -18.13 5.79
CA ASP A 5 -39.77 -17.93 5.24
C ASP A 5 -38.96 -19.18 5.57
N CYS A 6 -38.53 -19.88 4.51
CA CYS A 6 -37.75 -21.09 4.62
C CYS A 6 -36.48 -20.81 5.44
N CYS A 7 -36.44 -21.21 6.70
CA CYS A 7 -35.23 -21.11 7.54
C CYS A 7 -34.25 -22.25 7.29
N THR A 8 -34.46 -23.07 6.25
CA THR A 8 -33.60 -24.20 5.91
C THR A 8 -32.73 -23.84 4.71
N PHE A 9 -31.44 -23.64 4.93
CA PHE A 9 -30.47 -23.35 3.88
C PHE A 9 -29.35 -24.38 3.88
N ARG A 10 -28.79 -24.67 2.70
CA ARG A 10 -27.53 -25.41 2.62
C ARG A 10 -26.36 -24.44 2.77
N VAL A 11 -25.28 -24.91 3.39
CA VAL A 11 -24.05 -24.11 3.58
C VAL A 11 -22.90 -24.69 2.77
N SER A 12 -21.95 -23.88 2.32
CA SER A 12 -20.76 -24.34 1.59
C SER A 12 -19.53 -23.48 1.87
N GLY A 13 -18.36 -24.10 2.01
CA GLY A 13 -17.09 -23.41 2.30
C GLY A 13 -16.79 -23.29 3.79
N PHE A 14 -17.40 -24.13 4.63
CA PHE A 14 -17.26 -24.10 6.11
C PHE A 14 -16.53 -25.31 6.69
N GLY A 15 -16.04 -26.22 5.84
CA GLY A 15 -15.28 -27.40 6.24
C GLY A 15 -16.10 -28.69 6.27
N ARG A 16 -15.41 -29.80 6.56
CA ARG A 16 -16.01 -31.15 6.57
C ARG A 16 -17.16 -31.23 7.58
N GLY A 17 -18.25 -31.87 7.18
CA GLY A 17 -19.46 -32.06 7.99
C GLY A 17 -20.59 -31.04 7.72
N PHE A 18 -20.26 -29.88 7.13
CA PHE A 18 -21.23 -28.81 6.84
C PHE A 18 -21.58 -28.68 5.36
N ASP A 19 -20.62 -28.94 4.47
CA ASP A 19 -20.77 -28.65 3.05
C ASP A 19 -21.97 -29.35 2.42
N MET A 20 -22.81 -28.54 1.78
CA MET A 20 -24.09 -28.90 1.17
C MET A 20 -25.11 -29.51 2.12
N ARG A 21 -24.87 -29.51 3.44
CA ARG A 21 -25.82 -30.06 4.41
C ARG A 21 -26.92 -29.04 4.72
N PRO A 22 -28.21 -29.44 4.78
CA PRO A 22 -29.29 -28.52 5.09
C PRO A 22 -29.25 -28.13 6.57
N MET A 23 -29.29 -26.84 6.86
CA MET A 23 -29.22 -26.27 8.21
C MET A 23 -30.53 -25.56 8.52
N ASN A 24 -31.18 -25.95 9.63
CA ASN A 24 -32.43 -25.37 10.09
C ASN A 24 -32.13 -24.22 11.05
N PHE A 25 -32.11 -22.99 10.55
CA PHE A 25 -31.86 -21.78 11.33
C PHE A 25 -33.07 -21.42 12.18
N GLN A 26 -32.83 -20.96 13.42
CA GLN A 26 -33.92 -20.54 14.31
C GLN A 26 -34.35 -19.09 14.10
N SER A 27 -33.56 -18.32 13.36
CA SER A 27 -33.82 -16.93 13.01
C SER A 27 -33.70 -16.74 11.51
N ALA A 28 -34.38 -15.74 10.96
CA ALA A 28 -34.22 -15.35 9.57
C ALA A 28 -32.75 -15.07 9.25
N VAL A 29 -32.27 -15.63 8.14
CA VAL A 29 -30.95 -15.35 7.59
C VAL A 29 -31.10 -14.19 6.62
N PRO A 30 -30.36 -13.08 6.79
CA PRO A 30 -30.36 -11.98 5.83
C PRO A 30 -30.10 -12.43 4.39
N ASP A 31 -30.92 -11.96 3.46
CA ASP A 31 -30.92 -12.40 2.06
C ASP A 31 -29.59 -12.19 1.34
N PHE A 32 -28.83 -11.15 1.71
CA PHE A 32 -27.53 -10.86 1.11
C PHE A 32 -26.41 -11.86 1.48
N TRP A 33 -26.66 -12.79 2.41
CA TRP A 33 -25.78 -13.94 2.68
C TRP A 33 -26.21 -15.20 1.91
N VAL A 34 -27.40 -15.18 1.32
CA VAL A 34 -27.97 -16.31 0.60
C VAL A 34 -27.79 -16.05 -0.89
N CYS A 35 -27.17 -16.99 -1.62
CA CYS A 35 -27.08 -16.87 -3.07
C CYS A 35 -28.49 -16.77 -3.68
N SER A 36 -28.77 -15.70 -4.42
CA SER A 36 -30.06 -15.46 -5.06
C SER A 36 -30.40 -16.52 -6.11
N PHE A 37 -29.40 -17.22 -6.66
CA PHE A 37 -29.57 -18.22 -7.71
C PHE A 37 -29.79 -19.64 -7.17
N CYS A 38 -28.90 -20.12 -6.29
CA CYS A 38 -28.94 -21.49 -5.79
C CYS A 38 -29.40 -21.62 -4.32
N ARG A 39 -29.63 -20.49 -3.64
CA ARG A 39 -30.06 -20.39 -2.24
C ARG A 39 -29.10 -21.02 -1.21
N VAL A 40 -27.86 -21.27 -1.61
CA VAL A 40 -26.79 -21.73 -0.72
C VAL A 40 -26.18 -20.53 -0.01
N ILE A 41 -25.92 -20.67 1.29
CA ILE A 41 -25.09 -19.74 2.07
C ILE A 41 -23.64 -20.17 1.89
N ALA A 42 -22.87 -19.40 1.12
CA ALA A 42 -21.47 -19.69 0.82
C ALA A 42 -20.52 -18.91 1.73
N GLY A 43 -19.31 -19.42 1.94
CA GLY A 43 -18.23 -18.72 2.65
C GLY A 43 -17.86 -17.37 2.02
N THR A 44 -18.10 -17.22 0.73
CA THR A 44 -17.96 -15.96 -0.02
C THR A 44 -19.16 -15.78 -0.95
N VAL A 45 -19.73 -14.57 -0.93
CA VAL A 45 -20.78 -14.15 -1.87
C VAL A 45 -20.39 -12.81 -2.49
N VAL A 46 -20.74 -12.61 -3.75
CA VAL A 46 -20.50 -11.38 -4.51
C VAL A 46 -21.84 -10.69 -4.70
N THR A 47 -21.94 -9.40 -4.38
CA THR A 47 -23.15 -8.60 -4.62
C THR A 47 -23.03 -7.93 -5.97
N LEU A 48 -23.92 -8.27 -6.89
CA LEU A 48 -23.97 -7.68 -8.23
C LEU A 48 -24.51 -6.24 -8.19
N SER A 49 -24.29 -5.49 -9.28
CA SER A 49 -24.82 -4.13 -9.48
C SER A 49 -26.35 -4.06 -9.41
N CYS A 50 -27.03 -5.17 -9.75
CA CYS A 50 -28.47 -5.33 -9.60
C CYS A 50 -28.94 -5.79 -8.21
N PHE A 51 -28.05 -5.77 -7.21
CA PHE A 51 -28.29 -6.16 -5.81
C PHE A 51 -28.60 -7.64 -5.56
N HIS A 52 -28.54 -8.49 -6.59
CA HIS A 52 -28.55 -9.94 -6.41
C HIS A 52 -27.20 -10.45 -5.86
N SER A 53 -27.24 -11.40 -4.93
CA SER A 53 -26.05 -12.00 -4.34
C SER A 53 -25.72 -13.33 -5.01
N ALA A 54 -24.48 -13.54 -5.41
CA ALA A 54 -24.03 -14.75 -6.10
C ALA A 54 -22.94 -15.45 -5.28
N CYS A 55 -23.05 -16.76 -5.03
CA CYS A 55 -21.91 -17.53 -4.53
C CYS A 55 -20.84 -17.66 -5.62
N GLU A 56 -19.59 -17.94 -5.24
CA GLU A 56 -18.45 -18.05 -6.18
C GLU A 56 -18.72 -19.01 -7.34
N ALA A 57 -19.33 -20.17 -7.06
CA ALA A 57 -19.65 -21.16 -8.08
C ALA A 57 -20.68 -20.64 -9.12
N CYS A 58 -21.72 -19.93 -8.67
CA CYS A 58 -22.71 -19.37 -9.59
C CYS A 58 -22.19 -18.12 -10.30
N PHE A 59 -21.38 -17.29 -9.62
CA PHE A 59 -20.74 -16.13 -10.22
C PHE A 59 -19.80 -16.53 -11.36
N ALA A 60 -18.97 -17.56 -11.15
CA ALA A 60 -18.10 -18.11 -12.19
C ALA A 60 -18.88 -18.60 -13.43
N GLN A 61 -20.06 -19.21 -13.23
CA GLN A 61 -20.92 -19.61 -14.35
C GLN A 61 -21.49 -18.40 -15.11
N CYS A 62 -21.85 -17.33 -14.41
CA CYS A 62 -22.32 -16.10 -15.06
C CYS A 62 -21.20 -15.44 -15.90
N LEU A 63 -19.95 -15.46 -15.41
CA LEU A 63 -18.79 -14.95 -16.13
C LEU A 63 -18.40 -15.82 -17.35
N GLY A 64 -18.71 -17.11 -17.31
CA GLY A 64 -18.49 -18.03 -18.44
C GLY A 64 -19.53 -17.93 -19.56
N GLY A 65 -20.64 -17.21 -19.33
CA GLY A 65 -21.70 -16.96 -20.31
C GLY A 65 -21.73 -15.51 -20.82
N ASP A 66 -22.92 -14.97 -21.05
CA ASP A 66 -23.13 -13.61 -21.60
C ASP A 66 -22.79 -12.46 -20.63
N LYS A 67 -22.22 -12.74 -19.46
CA LYS A 67 -21.98 -11.79 -18.37
C LYS A 67 -23.22 -10.98 -17.97
N LEU A 68 -24.38 -11.62 -17.99
CA LEU A 68 -25.65 -11.05 -17.53
C LEU A 68 -26.11 -11.75 -16.25
N CYS A 69 -26.72 -11.00 -15.34
CA CYS A 69 -27.44 -11.59 -14.23
C CYS A 69 -28.62 -12.43 -14.77
N PRO A 70 -28.75 -13.71 -14.38
CA PRO A 70 -29.79 -14.58 -14.93
C PRO A 70 -31.21 -14.23 -14.46
N LEU A 71 -31.36 -13.40 -13.43
CA LEU A 71 -32.67 -13.04 -12.87
C LEU A 71 -33.29 -11.81 -13.53
N ASP A 72 -32.48 -10.82 -13.88
CA ASP A 72 -32.96 -9.51 -14.37
C ASP A 72 -32.23 -9.03 -15.64
N GLN A 73 -31.29 -9.83 -16.17
CA GLN A 73 -30.52 -9.56 -17.38
C GLN A 73 -29.67 -8.29 -17.33
N VAL A 74 -29.36 -7.79 -16.12
CA VAL A 74 -28.46 -6.65 -15.93
C VAL A 74 -27.01 -7.10 -16.15
N PRO A 75 -26.18 -6.33 -16.90
CA PRO A 75 -24.77 -6.64 -17.09
C PRO A 75 -23.98 -6.70 -15.77
N ILE A 76 -23.12 -7.70 -15.67
CA ILE A 76 -22.22 -7.89 -14.54
C ILE A 76 -20.92 -7.12 -14.80
N GLU A 77 -20.57 -6.22 -13.88
CA GLU A 77 -19.32 -5.45 -13.91
C GLU A 77 -18.11 -6.34 -13.61
N ASP A 78 -16.92 -5.98 -14.10
CA ASP A 78 -15.71 -6.81 -13.94
C ASP A 78 -15.03 -6.64 -12.55
N ASP A 79 -15.40 -5.61 -11.77
CA ASP A 79 -14.77 -5.19 -10.51
C ASP A 79 -15.62 -5.45 -9.27
N VAL A 80 -16.42 -6.52 -9.29
CA VAL A 80 -17.31 -6.87 -8.17
C VAL A 80 -16.53 -7.42 -6.97
N GLN A 81 -16.77 -6.85 -5.79
CA GLN A 81 -16.10 -7.27 -4.54
C GLN A 81 -16.87 -8.38 -3.83
N GLY A 82 -16.15 -9.41 -3.41
CA GLY A 82 -16.68 -10.49 -2.58
C GLY A 82 -16.83 -10.08 -1.12
N VAL A 83 -17.96 -10.42 -0.52
CA VAL A 83 -18.20 -10.33 0.93
C VAL A 83 -17.98 -11.71 1.54
N SER A 84 -17.06 -11.79 2.50
CA SER A 84 -16.81 -13.04 3.23
C SER A 84 -17.80 -13.26 4.37
N PHE A 85 -18.40 -14.43 4.39
CA PHE A 85 -19.19 -14.97 5.48
C PHE A 85 -18.37 -16.04 6.19
N SER A 86 -17.67 -15.64 7.26
CA SER A 86 -16.73 -16.53 7.96
C SER A 86 -17.44 -17.60 8.79
N ALA A 87 -16.76 -18.71 9.07
CA ALA A 87 -17.23 -19.74 10.01
C ALA A 87 -17.58 -19.17 11.40
N LYS A 88 -16.90 -18.09 11.82
CA LYS A 88 -17.24 -17.36 13.06
C LYS A 88 -18.63 -16.72 12.98
N LYS A 89 -18.98 -16.08 11.85
CA LYS A 89 -20.32 -15.50 11.64
C LYS A 89 -21.40 -16.59 11.57
N LEU A 90 -21.11 -17.70 10.88
CA LEU A 90 -21.99 -18.86 10.85
C LEU A 90 -22.22 -19.45 12.25
N GLY A 91 -21.17 -19.53 13.08
CA GLY A 91 -21.24 -20.01 14.46
C GLY A 91 -22.04 -19.13 15.40
N MET A 92 -22.33 -17.87 15.04
CA MET A 92 -23.23 -17.01 15.82
C MET A 92 -24.71 -17.30 15.55
N LEU A 93 -25.03 -17.98 14.45
CA LEU A 93 -26.39 -18.34 14.11
C LEU A 93 -26.77 -19.63 14.84
N LYS A 94 -27.96 -19.62 15.44
CA LYS A 94 -28.50 -20.78 16.15
C LYS A 94 -29.25 -21.69 15.18
N VAL A 95 -28.88 -22.96 15.17
CA VAL A 95 -29.48 -23.99 14.30
C VAL A 95 -30.01 -25.15 15.14
N SER A 96 -31.04 -25.80 14.63
CA SER A 96 -31.60 -27.02 15.24
C SER A 96 -30.87 -28.27 14.74
N CYS A 97 -30.84 -29.31 15.56
CA CYS A 97 -30.31 -30.61 15.18
C CYS A 97 -30.96 -31.14 13.89
N TRP A 98 -30.19 -31.84 13.04
CA TRP A 98 -30.72 -32.48 11.84
C TRP A 98 -31.80 -33.53 12.13
N ASN A 99 -31.76 -34.13 13.32
CA ASN A 99 -32.77 -35.08 13.79
C ASN A 99 -33.93 -34.40 14.53
N ALA A 100 -34.12 -33.08 14.39
CA ALA A 100 -35.29 -32.39 14.96
C ALA A 100 -36.62 -32.95 14.43
N ILE A 101 -36.65 -33.41 13.17
CA ILE A 101 -37.80 -34.11 12.59
C ILE A 101 -38.12 -35.43 13.30
N ASN A 102 -37.12 -36.05 13.91
CA ASN A 102 -37.26 -37.27 14.70
C ASN A 102 -37.54 -36.98 16.19
N GLY A 103 -37.67 -35.72 16.60
CA GLY A 103 -37.95 -35.33 17.98
C GLY A 103 -36.76 -34.79 18.77
N CYS A 104 -35.58 -34.65 18.16
CA CYS A 104 -34.43 -34.06 18.85
C CYS A 104 -34.64 -32.55 19.10
N ALA A 105 -34.73 -32.15 20.37
CA ALA A 105 -34.90 -30.74 20.76
C ALA A 105 -33.59 -29.92 20.80
N PHE A 106 -32.44 -30.54 20.50
CA PHE A 106 -31.15 -29.86 20.62
C PHE A 106 -31.02 -28.73 19.60
N SER A 107 -30.51 -27.59 20.07
CA SER A 107 -30.17 -26.43 19.24
C SER A 107 -29.00 -25.66 19.81
N GLY A 108 -28.13 -25.15 18.95
CA GLY A 108 -26.87 -24.51 19.33
C GLY A 108 -26.21 -23.84 18.13
N SER A 109 -24.93 -23.51 18.23
CA SER A 109 -24.17 -23.10 17.05
C SER A 109 -24.05 -24.25 16.04
N CYS A 110 -23.67 -23.95 14.80
CA CYS A 110 -23.43 -24.99 13.80
C CYS A 110 -22.39 -26.03 14.27
N MET A 111 -21.35 -25.59 14.99
CA MET A 111 -20.32 -26.48 15.53
C MET A 111 -20.88 -27.40 16.64
N ASP A 112 -21.66 -26.83 17.56
CA ASP A 112 -22.28 -27.61 18.64
C ASP A 112 -23.25 -28.65 18.10
N VAL A 113 -24.01 -28.29 17.07
CA VAL A 113 -24.94 -29.22 16.41
C VAL A 113 -24.21 -30.32 15.65
N LEU A 114 -23.08 -30.03 15.01
CA LEU A 114 -22.24 -31.06 14.39
C LEU A 114 -21.73 -32.07 15.42
N GLN A 115 -21.13 -31.55 16.51
CA GLN A 115 -20.64 -32.40 17.59
C GLN A 115 -21.75 -33.24 18.22
N HIS A 116 -22.87 -32.61 18.59
CA HIS A 116 -24.04 -33.30 19.14
C HIS A 116 -24.55 -34.39 18.20
N PHE A 117 -24.69 -34.07 16.90
CA PHE A 117 -25.17 -35.05 15.92
C PHE A 117 -24.22 -36.24 15.83
N GLU A 118 -22.91 -36.03 15.78
CA GLU A 118 -21.96 -37.13 15.61
C GLU A 118 -21.77 -37.98 16.87
N GLN A 119 -21.83 -37.36 18.05
CA GLN A 119 -21.39 -38.00 19.30
C GLN A 119 -22.55 -38.35 20.24
N ASP A 120 -23.57 -37.48 20.33
CA ASP A 120 -24.53 -37.50 21.44
C ASP A 120 -25.98 -37.77 21.02
N CYS A 121 -26.32 -37.61 19.74
CA CYS A 121 -27.72 -37.63 19.31
C CYS A 121 -28.31 -39.06 19.34
N GLY A 122 -29.26 -39.29 20.25
CA GLY A 122 -30.01 -40.55 20.35
C GLY A 122 -31.13 -40.73 19.31
N PHE A 123 -31.46 -39.67 18.58
CA PHE A 123 -32.55 -39.63 17.61
C PHE A 123 -32.13 -40.02 16.18
N HIS A 124 -30.95 -40.64 16.03
CA HIS A 124 -30.54 -41.22 14.75
C HIS A 124 -31.46 -42.38 14.39
N SER A 125 -31.90 -42.42 13.13
CA SER A 125 -32.62 -43.58 12.61
C SER A 125 -31.63 -44.69 12.28
N THR A 126 -31.88 -45.89 12.78
CA THR A 126 -31.12 -47.12 12.46
C THR A 126 -32.08 -48.22 12.00
N SER A 127 -31.58 -49.21 11.27
CA SER A 127 -32.39 -50.36 10.84
C SER A 127 -32.33 -51.46 11.90
N CYS A 128 -33.50 -52.02 12.25
CA CYS A 128 -33.58 -53.20 13.11
C CYS A 128 -33.08 -54.46 12.40
N PRO A 129 -32.13 -55.22 12.97
CA PRO A 129 -31.56 -56.40 12.29
C PRO A 129 -32.54 -57.57 12.13
N ASN A 130 -33.66 -57.57 12.86
CA ASN A 130 -34.61 -58.68 12.87
C ASN A 130 -35.83 -58.44 11.97
N CYS A 131 -36.17 -57.18 11.67
CA CYS A 131 -37.38 -56.84 10.94
C CYS A 131 -37.23 -55.71 9.91
N ASP A 132 -36.02 -55.13 9.80
CA ASP A 132 -35.65 -54.01 8.93
C ASP A 132 -36.42 -52.71 9.17
N ALA A 133 -37.19 -52.61 10.27
CA ALA A 133 -37.86 -51.38 10.64
C ALA A 133 -36.84 -50.28 10.97
N LEU A 134 -37.10 -49.07 10.48
CA LEU A 134 -36.36 -47.88 10.89
C LEU A 134 -36.83 -47.46 12.30
N VAL A 135 -35.90 -47.51 13.26
CA VAL A 135 -36.15 -47.22 14.67
C VAL A 135 -35.11 -46.21 15.15
N LEU A 136 -35.46 -45.37 16.14
CA LEU A 136 -34.49 -44.46 16.73
C LEU A 136 -33.43 -45.26 17.52
N ARG A 137 -32.19 -44.76 17.50
CA ARG A 137 -31.05 -45.41 18.14
C ARG A 137 -31.30 -45.66 19.64
N ASP A 138 -31.94 -44.74 20.33
CA ASP A 138 -32.27 -44.91 21.76
C ASP A 138 -33.39 -45.95 21.99
N ASP A 139 -34.31 -46.08 21.03
CA ASP A 139 -35.47 -46.98 21.13
C ASP A 139 -35.19 -48.39 20.62
N ILE A 140 -34.05 -48.63 19.94
CA ILE A 140 -33.76 -49.92 19.28
C ILE A 140 -33.80 -51.09 20.26
N ILE A 141 -33.31 -50.88 21.48
CA ILE A 141 -33.27 -51.91 22.51
C ILE A 141 -34.68 -52.21 23.03
N GLU A 142 -35.52 -51.18 23.21
CA GLU A 142 -36.91 -51.36 23.60
C GLU A 142 -37.69 -52.05 22.47
N HIS A 143 -37.52 -51.61 21.22
CA HIS A 143 -38.09 -52.24 20.04
C HIS A 143 -37.77 -53.74 19.97
N LEU A 144 -36.50 -54.11 20.16
CA LEU A 144 -36.07 -55.51 20.19
C LEU A 144 -36.68 -56.31 21.35
N ARG A 145 -36.93 -55.67 22.50
CA ARG A 145 -37.52 -56.32 23.69
C ARG A 145 -39.05 -56.50 23.59
N SER A 146 -39.78 -55.58 22.96
CA SER A 146 -41.25 -55.53 23.07
C SER A 146 -42.03 -55.57 21.75
N ALA A 147 -41.50 -54.97 20.67
CA ALA A 147 -42.25 -54.67 19.45
C ALA A 147 -41.75 -55.41 18.20
N CYS A 148 -40.56 -56.00 18.26
CA CYS A 148 -39.94 -56.72 17.15
C CYS A 148 -40.69 -58.02 16.77
N THR A 149 -41.63 -58.45 17.61
CA THR A 149 -42.09 -59.84 17.77
C THR A 149 -43.30 -60.28 16.94
N ALA A 150 -43.86 -59.45 16.06
CA ALA A 150 -44.99 -59.88 15.23
C ALA A 150 -44.59 -60.85 14.07
N ARG A 151 -43.31 -60.90 13.67
CA ARG A 151 -42.87 -61.64 12.45
C ARG A 151 -42.22 -63.01 12.67
N VAL A 152 -41.63 -63.28 13.84
CA VAL A 152 -40.94 -64.56 14.09
C VAL A 152 -41.90 -65.65 14.58
N ILE A 153 -42.94 -65.27 15.32
CA ILE A 153 -43.88 -66.23 15.95
C ILE A 153 -44.84 -66.86 14.91
N GLN A 154 -45.27 -66.12 13.88
CA GLN A 154 -46.18 -66.66 12.85
C GLN A 154 -45.59 -67.79 12.00
N VAL A 155 -44.26 -67.82 11.79
CA VAL A 155 -43.60 -68.89 11.00
C VAL A 155 -43.50 -70.20 11.79
N VAL A 156 -43.43 -70.12 13.12
CA VAL A 156 -43.27 -71.29 14.00
C VAL A 156 -44.61 -71.92 14.38
N GLU A 157 -45.67 -71.11 14.52
CA GLU A 157 -47.01 -71.60 14.89
C GLU A 157 -47.76 -72.24 13.71
N ALA A 158 -47.53 -71.80 12.46
CA ALA A 158 -48.11 -72.44 11.28
C ALA A 158 -47.57 -73.86 11.01
N ALA A 159 -46.39 -74.21 11.53
CA ALA A 159 -45.74 -75.50 11.30
C ALA A 159 -46.20 -76.62 12.25
N LYS A 160 -46.96 -76.31 13.31
CA LYS A 160 -47.32 -77.28 14.37
C LYS A 160 -48.74 -77.84 14.26
N SER A 161 -49.52 -77.46 13.26
CA SER A 161 -50.96 -77.71 13.27
C SER A 161 -51.49 -78.38 12.00
N THR A 162 -50.89 -79.47 11.52
CA THR A 162 -51.64 -80.49 10.75
C THR A 162 -50.92 -81.84 10.76
N SER A 163 -51.61 -82.83 11.29
CA SER A 163 -51.34 -84.27 11.31
C SER A 163 -51.42 -84.93 9.94
N THR A 164 -50.46 -85.81 9.57
CA THR A 164 -50.68 -86.84 8.53
C THR A 164 -49.59 -87.93 8.46
N SER A 165 -50.05 -89.16 8.14
CA SER A 165 -49.46 -90.28 7.37
C SER A 165 -47.94 -90.43 7.17
N GLY A 166 -47.45 -91.68 7.12
CA GLY A 166 -46.04 -92.06 6.92
C GLY A 166 -45.35 -91.60 5.63
N SER A 167 -46.05 -91.03 4.64
CA SER A 167 -45.41 -90.33 3.51
C SER A 167 -44.92 -88.92 3.87
N ASP A 168 -45.58 -88.25 4.83
CA ASP A 168 -45.30 -86.86 5.20
C ASP A 168 -44.15 -86.75 6.21
N GLN A 169 -43.87 -87.83 6.94
CA GLN A 169 -42.70 -87.92 7.81
C GLN A 169 -41.38 -87.87 7.03
N ARG A 170 -41.34 -88.41 5.80
CA ARG A 170 -40.14 -88.38 4.94
C ARG A 170 -39.91 -86.96 4.38
N ALA A 171 -40.96 -86.32 3.87
CA ALA A 171 -40.90 -84.94 3.39
C ALA A 171 -40.52 -83.96 4.52
N TYR A 172 -41.03 -84.18 5.74
CA TYR A 172 -40.64 -83.42 6.92
C TYR A 172 -39.17 -83.62 7.29
N LEU A 173 -38.65 -84.84 7.21
CA LEU A 173 -37.24 -85.14 7.50
C LEU A 173 -36.30 -84.53 6.44
N GLU A 174 -36.68 -84.60 5.16
CA GLU A 174 -35.96 -83.96 4.06
C GLU A 174 -35.96 -82.43 4.20
N MET A 175 -37.11 -81.83 4.54
CA MET A 175 -37.21 -80.39 4.83
C MET A 175 -36.32 -80.00 6.02
N LYS A 176 -36.30 -80.80 7.08
CA LYS A 176 -35.43 -80.57 8.25
C LYS A 176 -33.95 -80.61 7.88
N GLN A 177 -33.52 -81.58 7.08
CA GLN A 177 -32.14 -81.67 6.60
C GLN A 177 -31.75 -80.49 5.70
N LEU A 178 -32.66 -80.04 4.83
CA LEU A 178 -32.45 -78.85 4.01
C LEU A 178 -32.32 -77.59 4.86
N LEU A 179 -33.15 -77.43 5.90
CA LEU A 179 -33.06 -76.30 6.83
C LEU A 179 -31.77 -76.32 7.65
N GLU A 180 -31.30 -77.50 8.08
CA GLU A 180 -29.99 -77.64 8.74
C GLU A 180 -28.85 -77.25 7.81
N LYS A 181 -28.89 -77.69 6.54
CA LYS A 181 -27.90 -77.30 5.53
C LYS A 181 -27.90 -75.80 5.25
N ILE A 182 -29.09 -75.19 5.10
CA ILE A 182 -29.23 -73.74 4.91
C ILE A 182 -28.67 -72.97 6.11
N ARG A 183 -28.92 -73.44 7.34
CA ARG A 183 -28.36 -72.83 8.55
C ARG A 183 -26.84 -72.89 8.56
N ASP A 184 -26.26 -74.04 8.21
CA ASP A 184 -24.81 -74.23 8.21
C ASP A 184 -24.15 -73.40 7.10
N ASP A 185 -24.76 -73.34 5.91
CA ASP A 185 -24.34 -72.47 4.80
C ASP A 185 -24.44 -70.98 5.20
N HIS A 186 -25.50 -70.58 5.89
CA HIS A 186 -25.65 -69.22 6.41
C HIS A 186 -24.56 -68.86 7.43
N LEU A 187 -24.26 -69.75 8.38
CA LEU A 187 -23.19 -69.53 9.37
C LEU A 187 -21.81 -69.42 8.71
N TYR A 188 -21.56 -70.23 7.68
CA TYR A 188 -20.34 -70.17 6.88
C TYR A 188 -20.23 -68.83 6.13
N LEU A 189 -21.29 -68.41 5.44
CA LEU A 189 -21.32 -67.14 4.71
C LEU A 189 -21.17 -65.94 5.66
N GLN A 190 -21.82 -65.96 6.82
CA GLN A 190 -21.68 -64.91 7.83
C GLN A 190 -20.24 -64.80 8.34
N THR A 191 -19.58 -65.93 8.59
CA THR A 191 -18.17 -65.96 9.00
C THR A 191 -17.25 -65.44 7.89
N SER A 192 -17.51 -65.83 6.65
CA SER A 192 -16.77 -65.35 5.47
C SER A 192 -16.94 -63.85 5.26
N PHE A 193 -18.17 -63.34 5.38
CA PHE A 193 -18.50 -61.93 5.29
C PHE A 193 -17.79 -61.11 6.37
N ASN A 194 -17.84 -61.55 7.63
CA ASN A 194 -17.14 -60.89 8.73
C ASN A 194 -15.63 -60.81 8.47
N ARG A 195 -15.03 -61.87 7.90
CA ARG A 195 -13.60 -61.88 7.54
C ARG A 195 -13.27 -60.88 6.42
N LEU A 196 -14.11 -60.80 5.40
CA LEU A 196 -13.95 -59.83 4.31
C LEU A 196 -14.12 -58.39 4.81
N SER A 197 -15.09 -58.16 5.71
CA SER A 197 -15.30 -56.86 6.35
C SER A 197 -14.08 -56.43 7.17
N GLU A 198 -13.49 -57.34 7.95
CA GLU A 198 -12.27 -57.07 8.72
C GLU A 198 -11.09 -56.72 7.80
N GLN A 199 -10.92 -57.46 6.71
CA GLN A 199 -9.87 -57.18 5.71
C GLN A 199 -10.06 -55.83 5.03
N ALA A 200 -11.30 -55.48 4.67
CA ALA A 200 -11.63 -54.18 4.10
C ALA A 200 -11.32 -53.03 5.08
N ASN A 201 -11.65 -53.20 6.36
CA ASN A 201 -11.33 -52.23 7.41
C ASN A 201 -9.82 -52.03 7.58
N ILE A 202 -9.03 -53.11 7.60
CA ILE A 202 -7.57 -53.04 7.71
C ILE A 202 -6.95 -52.32 6.50
N VAL A 203 -7.41 -52.62 5.29
CA VAL A 203 -6.93 -51.93 4.07
C VAL A 203 -7.30 -50.45 4.11
N SER A 204 -8.54 -50.12 4.50
CA SER A 204 -8.98 -48.73 4.65
C SER A 204 -8.16 -47.98 5.70
N ALA A 205 -7.85 -48.60 6.83
CA ALA A 205 -7.02 -48.00 7.89
C ALA A 205 -5.59 -47.73 7.41
N ARG A 206 -4.96 -48.70 6.73
CA ARG A 206 -3.62 -48.53 6.14
C ARG A 206 -3.59 -47.42 5.08
N GLN A 207 -4.63 -47.34 4.26
CA GLN A 207 -4.77 -46.31 3.25
C GLN A 207 -4.90 -44.92 3.92
N HIS A 208 -5.71 -44.81 4.98
CA HIS A 208 -5.86 -43.57 5.75
C HIS A 208 -4.54 -43.13 6.38
N GLU A 209 -3.81 -44.04 7.03
CA GLU A 209 -2.50 -43.76 7.65
C GLU A 209 -1.46 -43.31 6.61
N SER A 210 -1.47 -43.92 5.42
CA SER A 210 -0.62 -43.52 4.30
C SER A 210 -0.95 -42.11 3.79
N TYR A 211 -2.23 -41.79 3.65
CA TYR A 211 -2.68 -40.44 3.26
C TYR A 211 -2.35 -39.40 4.34
N GLU A 212 -2.55 -39.73 5.61
CA GLU A 212 -2.24 -38.85 6.75
C GLU A 212 -0.75 -38.54 6.83
N THR A 213 0.10 -39.55 6.66
CA THR A 213 1.56 -39.37 6.59
C THR A 213 1.95 -38.48 5.40
N SER A 214 1.34 -38.70 4.24
CA SER A 214 1.61 -37.91 3.03
C SER A 214 1.15 -36.46 3.19
N MET A 215 -0.05 -36.24 3.76
CA MET A 215 -0.56 -34.90 4.06
C MET A 215 0.31 -34.17 5.07
N THR A 216 0.79 -34.86 6.12
CA THR A 216 1.68 -34.28 7.13
C THR A 216 2.98 -33.79 6.48
N ARG A 217 3.59 -34.59 5.60
CA ARG A 217 4.78 -34.18 4.83
C ARG A 217 4.52 -32.95 3.96
N VAL A 218 3.38 -32.89 3.29
CA VAL A 218 3.01 -31.71 2.48
C VAL A 218 2.84 -30.47 3.35
N VAL A 219 2.17 -30.60 4.50
CA VAL A 219 2.00 -29.49 5.44
C VAL A 219 3.34 -29.01 5.99
N ASP A 220 4.27 -29.92 6.30
CA ASP A 220 5.59 -29.56 6.79
C ASP A 220 6.43 -28.85 5.71
N LEU A 221 6.38 -29.31 4.45
CA LEU A 221 7.00 -28.62 3.32
C LEU A 221 6.42 -27.22 3.09
N ILE A 222 5.09 -27.06 3.24
CA ILE A 222 4.44 -25.74 3.15
C ILE A 222 4.97 -24.82 4.26
N ARG A 223 5.07 -25.30 5.51
CA ARG A 223 5.60 -24.52 6.62
C ARG A 223 7.06 -24.12 6.41
N GLU A 224 7.89 -25.01 5.86
CA GLU A 224 9.28 -24.71 5.52
C GLU A 224 9.37 -23.63 4.42
N LEU A 225 8.55 -23.74 3.38
CA LEU A 225 8.46 -22.73 2.32
C LEU A 225 7.97 -21.39 2.86
N GLU A 226 6.94 -21.37 3.71
CA GLU A 226 6.43 -20.15 4.34
C GLU A 226 7.49 -19.48 5.21
N ALA A 227 8.22 -20.26 6.01
CA ALA A 227 9.32 -19.76 6.83
C ALA A 227 10.47 -19.20 5.98
N GLY A 228 10.84 -19.89 4.89
CA GLY A 228 11.86 -19.43 3.95
C GLY A 228 11.46 -18.14 3.22
N LEU A 229 10.21 -18.05 2.77
CA LEU A 229 9.71 -16.84 2.11
C LEU A 229 9.65 -15.65 3.07
N LYS A 230 9.26 -15.89 4.33
CA LYS A 230 9.23 -14.86 5.36
C LYS A 230 10.64 -14.31 5.64
N THR A 231 11.64 -15.19 5.81
CA THR A 231 13.01 -14.76 6.09
C THR A 231 13.64 -14.02 4.90
N ASP A 232 13.40 -14.48 3.66
CA ASP A 232 13.85 -13.77 2.46
C ASP A 232 13.21 -12.38 2.35
N LEU A 233 11.90 -12.28 2.60
CA LEU A 233 11.20 -11.01 2.57
C LEU A 233 11.73 -10.04 3.64
N GLU A 234 11.94 -10.52 4.88
CA GLU A 234 12.53 -9.73 5.96
C GLU A 234 13.94 -9.24 5.60
N ALA A 235 14.79 -10.09 5.02
CA ALA A 235 16.13 -9.71 4.57
C ALA A 235 16.09 -8.64 3.47
N ARG A 236 15.20 -8.79 2.47
CA ARG A 236 15.00 -7.82 1.39
C ARG A 236 14.48 -6.48 1.89
N ILE A 237 13.55 -6.48 2.86
CA ILE A 237 13.06 -5.26 3.49
C ILE A 237 14.19 -4.52 4.21
N VAL A 238 15.02 -5.23 4.98
CA VAL A 238 16.16 -4.64 5.69
C VAL A 238 17.16 -4.02 4.71
N SER A 239 17.51 -4.74 3.63
CA SER A 239 18.42 -4.24 2.59
C SER A 239 17.88 -2.97 1.92
N CYS A 240 16.61 -2.97 1.52
CA CYS A 240 15.98 -1.80 0.91
C CYS A 240 15.97 -0.59 1.86
N LYS A 241 15.68 -0.83 3.15
CA LYS A 241 15.71 0.21 4.18
C LYS A 241 17.11 0.82 4.34
N THR A 242 18.16 0.01 4.33
CA THR A 242 19.54 0.52 4.45
C THR A 242 19.94 1.35 3.23
N ASP A 243 19.58 0.92 2.02
CA ASP A 243 19.90 1.64 0.79
C ASP A 243 19.20 3.00 0.75
N VAL A 244 17.90 3.04 1.06
CA VAL A 244 17.13 4.28 1.15
C VAL A 244 17.71 5.22 2.21
N SER A 245 18.07 4.70 3.40
CA SER A 245 18.67 5.51 4.46
C SER A 245 20.03 6.10 4.06
N SER A 246 20.82 5.36 3.28
CA SER A 246 22.08 5.82 2.69
C SER A 246 21.84 6.99 1.73
N GLU A 247 20.90 6.85 0.80
CA GLU A 247 20.59 7.88 -0.20
C GLU A 247 20.01 9.15 0.45
N VAL A 248 19.11 9.00 1.43
CA VAL A 248 18.58 10.14 2.20
C VAL A 248 19.70 10.87 2.93
N SER A 249 20.67 10.17 3.50
CA SER A 249 21.80 10.79 4.20
C SER A 249 22.70 11.58 3.24
N LYS A 250 22.97 11.05 2.04
CA LYS A 250 23.73 11.74 0.99
C LYS A 250 23.01 13.02 0.55
N LEU A 251 21.71 12.92 0.24
CA LEU A 251 20.89 14.06 -0.17
C LEU A 251 20.83 15.14 0.91
N ASN A 252 20.68 14.74 2.18
CA ASN A 252 20.66 15.69 3.30
C ASN A 252 21.99 16.43 3.45
N GLY A 253 23.12 15.73 3.27
CA GLY A 253 24.45 16.35 3.23
C GLY A 253 24.59 17.37 2.10
N SER A 254 24.18 17.02 0.88
CA SER A 254 24.20 17.94 -0.27
C SER A 254 23.29 19.16 -0.06
N LEU A 255 22.09 18.95 0.50
CA LEU A 255 21.15 20.03 0.79
C LEU A 255 21.69 21.00 1.83
N SER A 256 22.35 20.49 2.89
CA SER A 256 22.99 21.34 3.90
C SER A 256 24.07 22.23 3.29
N ILE A 257 24.92 21.68 2.40
CA ILE A 257 25.96 22.45 1.70
C ILE A 257 25.34 23.53 0.80
N ALA A 258 24.31 23.16 0.02
CA ALA A 258 23.62 24.10 -0.85
C ALA A 258 22.94 25.24 -0.07
N THR A 259 22.31 24.91 1.06
CA THR A 259 21.65 25.89 1.94
C THR A 259 22.65 26.88 2.53
N GLU A 260 23.85 26.42 2.93
CA GLU A 260 24.89 27.32 3.45
C GLU A 260 25.44 28.25 2.36
N LYS A 261 25.63 27.73 1.14
CA LYS A 261 26.04 28.54 -0.02
C LYS A 261 25.02 29.64 -0.33
N VAL A 262 23.73 29.28 -0.41
CA VAL A 262 22.66 30.25 -0.64
C VAL A 262 22.61 31.28 0.49
N SER A 263 22.72 30.84 1.74
CA SER A 263 22.72 31.76 2.90
C SER A 263 23.90 32.74 2.85
N ARG A 264 25.09 32.27 2.46
CA ARG A 264 26.27 33.13 2.25
C ARG A 264 26.04 34.15 1.13
N TYR A 265 25.55 33.71 -0.03
CA TYR A 265 25.26 34.60 -1.16
C TYR A 265 24.21 35.66 -0.81
N VAL A 266 23.13 35.27 -0.12
CA VAL A 266 22.08 36.20 0.31
C VAL A 266 22.63 37.24 1.27
N ARG A 267 23.47 36.87 2.24
CA ARG A 267 24.10 37.81 3.18
C ARG A 267 24.96 38.86 2.48
N LEU A 268 25.67 38.47 1.41
CA LEU A 268 26.54 39.37 0.65
C LEU A 268 25.76 40.23 -0.34
N SER A 269 24.67 39.71 -0.89
CA SER A 269 23.81 40.42 -1.85
C SER A 269 22.82 41.40 -1.20
N SER A 270 22.65 41.35 0.12
CA SER A 270 21.72 42.21 0.88
C SER A 270 22.35 43.51 1.39
N ALA A 271 23.54 43.89 0.90
CA ALA A 271 24.05 45.24 1.08
C ALA A 271 23.08 46.28 0.49
N PRO A 272 22.90 47.46 1.13
CA PRO A 272 21.91 48.45 0.70
C PRO A 272 22.08 48.82 -0.76
N ARG A 273 20.94 48.87 -1.48
CA ARG A 273 20.81 49.00 -2.94
C ARG A 273 21.45 50.24 -3.56
N GLU A 274 21.97 51.18 -2.78
CA GLU A 274 22.70 52.35 -3.29
C GLU A 274 23.72 52.83 -2.27
N GLN A 275 25.00 52.54 -2.48
CA GLN A 275 26.08 53.07 -1.65
C GLN A 275 26.64 54.33 -2.32
N ILE A 276 26.13 55.49 -1.92
CA ILE A 276 26.65 56.80 -2.33
C ILE A 276 27.98 57.03 -1.62
N TRP A 277 29.03 57.24 -2.40
CA TRP A 277 30.30 57.78 -1.93
C TRP A 277 30.28 59.30 -2.04
N VAL A 278 30.60 59.96 -0.94
CA VAL A 278 30.78 61.42 -0.89
C VAL A 278 32.27 61.70 -1.00
N LEU A 279 32.68 62.24 -2.14
CA LEU A 279 34.02 62.78 -2.35
C LEU A 279 34.07 64.17 -1.70
N GLU A 280 34.99 64.34 -0.75
CA GLU A 280 35.20 65.59 -0.02
C GLU A 280 36.45 66.32 -0.54
N ASP A 281 36.66 67.55 -0.07
CA ASP A 281 37.82 68.40 -0.39
C ASP A 281 38.00 68.70 -1.89
N TRP A 282 36.88 68.91 -2.61
CA TRP A 282 36.89 69.19 -4.05
C TRP A 282 37.83 70.35 -4.42
N ARG A 283 37.76 71.47 -3.70
CA ARG A 283 38.60 72.65 -3.91
C ARG A 283 40.08 72.36 -3.73
N ASN A 284 40.44 71.56 -2.73
CA ASN A 284 41.83 71.20 -2.51
C ASN A 284 42.36 70.34 -3.68
N MET A 285 41.52 69.43 -4.19
CA MET A 285 41.85 68.61 -5.37
C MET A 285 42.03 69.48 -6.62
N THR A 286 41.14 70.45 -6.88
CA THR A 286 41.26 71.36 -8.02
C THR A 286 42.50 72.23 -7.92
N ASP A 287 42.75 72.82 -6.75
CA ASP A 287 43.87 73.71 -6.48
C ASP A 287 45.22 72.98 -6.61
N GLY A 288 45.32 71.77 -6.07
CA GLY A 288 46.50 70.93 -6.20
C GLY A 288 46.82 70.58 -7.66
N ALA A 289 45.79 70.18 -8.42
CA ALA A 289 45.91 69.82 -9.82
C ALA A 289 46.34 71.02 -10.69
N LEU A 290 45.77 72.20 -10.44
CA LEU A 290 46.15 73.45 -11.14
C LEU A 290 47.58 73.90 -10.81
N ARG A 291 48.10 73.59 -9.62
CA ARG A 291 49.51 73.78 -9.25
C ARG A 291 50.45 72.72 -9.85
N GLY A 292 49.94 71.82 -10.69
CA GLY A 292 50.72 70.79 -11.37
C GLY A 292 50.84 69.46 -10.59
N THR A 293 50.11 69.29 -9.48
CA THR A 293 50.09 68.04 -8.71
C THR A 293 48.74 67.33 -8.88
N PRO A 294 48.63 66.27 -9.70
CA PRO A 294 47.37 65.54 -9.85
C PRO A 294 46.87 65.01 -8.50
N ALA A 295 45.60 65.25 -8.19
CA ALA A 295 44.97 64.67 -7.00
C ALA A 295 44.35 63.31 -7.36
N VAL A 296 44.61 62.28 -6.56
CA VAL A 296 44.05 60.94 -6.72
C VAL A 296 43.50 60.47 -5.39
N THR A 297 42.26 59.98 -5.39
CA THR A 297 41.58 59.46 -4.19
C THR A 297 40.81 58.20 -4.56
N GLU A 298 40.74 57.25 -3.62
CA GLU A 298 40.06 55.96 -3.81
C GLU A 298 39.00 55.77 -2.72
N SER A 299 37.83 55.30 -3.10
CA SER A 299 36.74 55.03 -2.17
C SER A 299 37.03 53.80 -1.31
N PRO A 300 36.37 53.66 -0.15
CA PRO A 300 36.32 52.38 0.56
C PRO A 300 35.81 51.25 -0.35
N LEU A 301 36.21 50.01 -0.02
CA LEU A 301 35.72 48.81 -0.70
C LEU A 301 34.23 48.63 -0.48
N ARG A 302 33.54 48.26 -1.55
CA ARG A 302 32.10 48.04 -1.60
C ARG A 302 31.79 46.75 -2.35
N SER A 303 30.69 46.09 -2.00
CA SER A 303 30.25 44.89 -2.70
C SER A 303 29.25 45.24 -3.79
N VAL A 304 29.59 44.92 -5.04
CA VAL A 304 28.70 45.07 -6.20
C VAL A 304 28.50 43.70 -6.80
N ARG A 305 27.28 43.15 -6.72
CA ARG A 305 26.96 41.75 -7.11
C ARG A 305 27.86 40.70 -6.45
N GLY A 306 28.35 40.96 -5.23
CA GLY A 306 29.30 40.07 -4.53
C GLY A 306 30.78 40.38 -4.80
N TYR A 307 31.11 41.13 -5.86
CA TYR A 307 32.48 41.52 -6.18
C TYR A 307 32.96 42.67 -5.30
N SER A 308 34.19 42.58 -4.78
CA SER A 308 34.84 43.68 -4.05
C SER A 308 35.36 44.73 -5.03
N VAL A 309 34.79 45.94 -4.98
CA VAL A 309 35.17 47.04 -5.88
C VAL A 309 35.41 48.34 -5.13
N SER A 310 36.17 49.23 -5.75
CA SER A 310 36.37 50.62 -5.31
C SER A 310 36.22 51.57 -6.49
N GLN A 311 35.96 52.84 -6.20
CA GLN A 311 36.01 53.92 -7.17
C GLN A 311 37.29 54.72 -6.98
N VAL A 312 38.06 54.89 -8.05
CA VAL A 312 39.24 55.76 -8.06
C VAL A 312 38.85 57.03 -8.80
N VAL A 313 39.12 58.19 -8.22
CA VAL A 313 38.95 59.49 -8.89
C VAL A 313 40.29 60.16 -9.07
N LYS A 314 40.44 60.89 -10.17
CA LYS A 314 41.62 61.67 -10.49
C LYS A 314 41.20 63.07 -10.95
N MET A 315 41.87 64.07 -10.39
CA MET A 315 41.79 65.47 -10.81
C MET A 315 43.15 65.87 -11.38
N ALA A 316 43.21 66.24 -12.67
CA ALA A 316 44.46 66.58 -13.34
C ALA A 316 44.24 67.54 -14.51
N VAL A 317 45.25 68.34 -14.82
CA VAL A 317 45.27 69.14 -16.05
C VAL A 317 45.71 68.25 -17.22
N ASP A 318 44.95 68.23 -18.31
CA ASP A 318 45.29 67.46 -19.51
C ASP A 318 46.26 68.21 -20.44
N ALA A 319 46.65 67.57 -21.54
CA ALA A 319 47.56 68.15 -22.53
C ALA A 319 47.01 69.44 -23.18
N SER A 320 45.71 69.65 -23.13
CA SER A 320 45.03 70.86 -23.62
C SER A 320 44.92 71.96 -22.56
N HIS A 321 45.60 71.80 -21.42
CA HIS A 321 45.58 72.72 -20.28
C HIS A 321 44.19 72.87 -19.63
N VAL A 322 43.34 71.84 -19.75
CA VAL A 322 42.00 71.83 -19.14
C VAL A 322 41.99 70.95 -17.91
N LEU A 323 41.36 71.43 -16.83
CA LEU A 323 41.20 70.67 -15.58
C LEU A 323 40.13 69.57 -15.76
N ARG A 324 40.57 68.31 -15.73
CA ARG A 324 39.76 67.11 -15.95
C ARG A 324 39.50 66.37 -14.64
N PHE A 325 38.25 65.97 -14.47
CA PHE A 325 37.80 65.01 -13.48
C PHE A 325 37.52 63.68 -14.16
N THR A 326 38.26 62.64 -13.76
CA THR A 326 38.04 61.26 -14.22
C THR A 326 37.71 60.33 -13.07
N SER A 327 36.79 59.40 -13.31
CA SER A 327 36.40 58.38 -12.33
C SER A 327 36.48 56.99 -12.95
N TYR A 328 37.06 56.07 -12.18
CA TYR A 328 37.37 54.70 -12.59
C TYR A 328 36.77 53.72 -11.59
N ILE A 329 36.46 52.51 -12.06
CA ILE A 329 36.19 51.36 -11.20
C ILE A 329 37.41 50.46 -11.13
N ARG A 330 37.67 49.89 -9.96
CA ARG A 330 38.75 48.94 -9.74
C ARG A 330 38.23 47.73 -8.97
N PHE A 331 38.50 46.54 -9.49
CA PHE A 331 38.18 45.26 -8.85
C PHE A 331 39.32 44.81 -7.92
N HIS A 332 38.94 44.29 -6.77
CA HIS A 332 39.83 43.84 -5.69
C HIS A 332 39.51 42.39 -5.34
N SER A 333 40.48 41.69 -4.73
CA SER A 333 40.23 40.35 -4.21
C SER A 333 39.14 40.39 -3.14
N GLY A 334 38.12 39.57 -3.32
CA GLY A 334 36.96 39.46 -2.45
C GLY A 334 36.89 38.14 -1.68
N PRO A 335 36.06 38.08 -0.63
CA PRO A 335 35.94 36.92 0.25
C PRO A 335 35.23 35.72 -0.40
N ILE A 336 34.59 35.91 -1.56
CA ILE A 336 33.84 34.88 -2.29
C ILE A 336 34.28 34.75 -3.75
N ASP A 337 35.49 35.21 -4.10
CA ASP A 337 35.96 35.21 -5.49
C ASP A 337 35.98 33.82 -6.13
N ASP A 338 36.15 32.75 -5.33
CA ASP A 338 36.08 31.35 -5.80
C ASP A 338 34.67 30.92 -6.23
N GLU A 339 33.63 31.62 -5.75
CA GLU A 339 32.22 31.33 -6.05
C GLU A 339 31.66 32.24 -7.16
N LEU A 340 32.40 33.28 -7.56
CA LEU A 340 31.99 34.27 -8.56
C LEU A 340 32.47 33.91 -9.98
N GLU A 341 31.72 34.36 -10.99
CA GLU A 341 32.14 34.22 -12.38
C GLU A 341 33.25 35.22 -12.71
N TRP A 342 34.31 34.77 -13.38
CA TRP A 342 35.40 35.62 -13.84
C TRP A 342 35.70 35.35 -15.32
N PRO A 343 36.10 36.38 -16.12
CA PRO A 343 36.09 37.80 -15.76
C PRO A 343 34.68 38.33 -15.48
N PHE A 344 34.55 39.45 -14.75
CA PHE A 344 33.27 40.09 -14.47
C PHE A 344 32.53 40.37 -15.79
N ARG A 345 31.26 39.99 -15.83
CA ARG A 345 30.35 40.20 -16.97
C ARG A 345 29.04 40.76 -16.48
N GLY A 346 28.53 41.74 -17.20
CA GLY A 346 27.25 42.37 -16.88
C GLY A 346 27.29 43.87 -17.00
N VAL A 347 26.30 44.52 -16.39
CA VAL A 347 26.10 45.95 -16.51
C VAL A 347 26.55 46.64 -15.23
N LEU A 348 27.34 47.70 -15.36
CA LEU A 348 27.69 48.61 -14.28
C LEU A 348 26.94 49.93 -14.52
N ASN A 349 26.21 50.40 -13.51
CA ASN A 349 25.53 51.68 -13.55
C ASN A 349 26.30 52.68 -12.68
N TYR A 350 27.11 53.51 -13.31
CA TYR A 350 27.80 54.62 -12.64
C TYR A 350 26.90 55.85 -12.59
N SER A 351 26.85 56.55 -11.46
CA SER A 351 26.11 57.80 -11.35
C SER A 351 26.89 58.92 -10.66
N VAL A 352 26.80 60.12 -11.23
CA VAL A 352 27.16 61.38 -10.57
C VAL A 352 25.86 61.99 -10.04
N VAL A 353 25.66 61.89 -8.73
CA VAL A 353 24.39 62.18 -8.08
C VAL A 353 24.28 63.67 -7.83
N HIS A 354 23.27 64.31 -8.43
CA HIS A 354 23.04 65.74 -8.19
C HIS A 354 22.45 65.93 -6.77
N PRO A 355 23.00 66.83 -5.95
CA PRO A 355 22.74 66.83 -4.50
C PRO A 355 21.33 67.24 -4.09
N LYS A 356 20.56 67.87 -4.99
CA LYS A 356 19.21 68.43 -4.72
C LYS A 356 18.12 68.03 -5.71
N ASP A 357 18.48 67.50 -6.87
CA ASP A 357 17.56 67.29 -8.00
C ASP A 357 17.92 66.00 -8.70
N ASN A 358 17.17 64.94 -8.42
CA ASN A 358 17.49 63.61 -8.94
C ASN A 358 17.34 63.51 -10.46
N MET A 359 16.57 64.40 -11.10
CA MET A 359 16.42 64.43 -12.56
C MET A 359 17.68 64.91 -13.27
N LYS A 360 18.59 65.59 -12.54
CA LYS A 360 19.89 66.03 -13.03
C LYS A 360 21.01 65.03 -12.75
N THR A 361 20.75 63.94 -12.04
CA THR A 361 21.74 62.87 -11.82
C THR A 361 22.18 62.32 -13.17
N ILE A 362 23.49 62.31 -13.42
CA ILE A 362 24.07 61.72 -14.63
C ILE A 362 24.27 60.25 -14.35
N THR A 363 23.64 59.37 -15.13
CA THR A 363 23.82 57.92 -15.05
C THR A 363 24.43 57.38 -16.34
N ILE A 364 25.51 56.61 -16.20
CA ILE A 364 26.22 55.94 -17.28
C ILE A 364 26.05 54.45 -17.07
N ARG A 365 25.56 53.79 -18.12
CA ARG A 365 25.35 52.36 -18.17
C ARG A 365 26.45 51.75 -19.01
N GLU A 366 27.37 51.05 -18.35
CA GLU A 366 28.51 50.40 -18.99
C GLU A 366 28.25 48.88 -19.08
N GLU A 367 28.32 48.33 -20.29
CA GLU A 367 28.10 46.90 -20.52
C GLU A 367 29.44 46.17 -20.69
N ILE A 368 29.80 45.39 -19.67
CA ILE A 368 31.04 44.61 -19.65
C ILE A 368 30.80 43.27 -20.33
N SER A 369 31.33 43.15 -21.54
CA SER A 369 31.23 41.94 -22.37
C SER A 369 32.34 40.93 -22.05
N ARG A 370 32.20 39.72 -22.58
CA ARG A 370 33.24 38.67 -22.50
C ARG A 370 34.57 39.02 -23.19
N TRP A 371 34.59 40.08 -24.00
CA TRP A 371 35.77 40.52 -24.74
C TRP A 371 36.51 41.68 -24.05
N SER A 372 35.98 42.16 -22.92
CA SER A 372 36.62 43.22 -22.15
C SER A 372 37.97 42.73 -21.58
N PRO A 373 39.01 43.58 -21.57
CA PRO A 373 40.35 43.16 -21.15
C PRO A 373 40.38 42.64 -19.70
N GLU A 374 41.06 41.52 -19.48
CA GLU A 374 41.16 40.88 -18.17
C GLU A 374 41.93 41.73 -17.16
N GLU A 375 42.77 42.67 -17.61
CA GLU A 375 43.48 43.58 -16.71
C GLU A 375 42.54 44.43 -15.84
N TYR A 376 41.29 44.67 -16.29
CA TYR A 376 40.28 45.44 -15.56
C TYR A 376 39.30 44.54 -14.81
N PHE A 377 38.85 43.46 -15.47
CA PHE A 377 37.69 42.66 -15.03
C PHE A 377 38.03 41.20 -14.71
N GLY A 378 39.27 40.78 -14.87
CA GLY A 378 39.73 39.43 -14.51
C GLY A 378 39.77 39.19 -13.01
N ARG A 379 39.96 37.93 -12.60
CA ARG A 379 40.08 37.57 -11.19
C ARG A 379 41.36 38.18 -10.59
N PRO A 380 41.29 39.05 -9.56
CA PRO A 380 42.47 39.68 -8.98
C PRO A 380 43.39 38.64 -8.32
N GLY A 381 44.66 38.59 -8.76
CA GLY A 381 45.65 37.61 -8.28
C GLY A 381 46.67 38.19 -7.29
N HIS A 382 47.44 39.20 -7.72
CA HIS A 382 48.47 39.87 -6.91
C HIS A 382 48.17 41.36 -6.78
N GLY A 383 47.22 41.70 -5.91
CA GLY A 383 46.72 43.06 -5.75
C GLY A 383 45.53 43.37 -6.65
N PRO A 384 45.03 44.62 -6.61
CA PRO A 384 43.83 44.98 -7.35
C PRO A 384 44.13 45.16 -8.84
N ASN A 385 43.07 45.02 -9.64
CA ASN A 385 43.13 45.17 -11.10
C ASN A 385 43.51 46.60 -11.53
N SER A 386 43.85 46.75 -12.82
CA SER A 386 43.94 48.06 -13.44
C SER A 386 42.60 48.80 -13.32
N PRO A 387 42.57 50.12 -13.04
CA PRO A 387 41.33 50.88 -12.95
C PRO A 387 40.75 51.12 -14.35
N TYR A 388 39.46 50.82 -14.55
CA TYR A 388 38.73 51.04 -15.79
C TYR A 388 37.97 52.36 -15.76
N LEU A 389 38.14 53.22 -16.77
CA LEU A 389 37.53 54.55 -16.83
C LEU A 389 36.02 54.44 -17.07
N LEU A 390 35.22 55.05 -16.19
CA LEU A 390 33.76 55.11 -16.33
C LEU A 390 33.23 56.51 -16.65
N TYR A 391 33.96 57.55 -16.23
CA TYR A 391 33.50 58.92 -16.39
C TYR A 391 34.65 59.90 -16.59
N ASP A 392 34.44 60.86 -17.49
CA ASP A 392 35.43 61.83 -17.87
C ASP A 392 34.77 63.16 -18.29
N LYS A 393 34.99 64.22 -17.51
CA LYS A 393 34.47 65.58 -17.75
C LYS A 393 35.41 66.66 -17.23
N THR A 394 35.18 67.90 -17.62
CA THR A 394 35.90 69.05 -17.04
C THR A 394 35.35 69.36 -15.65
N ALA A 395 36.22 69.78 -14.73
CA ALA A 395 35.81 70.19 -13.39
C ALA A 395 34.79 71.34 -13.44
N GLU A 396 35.04 72.32 -14.31
CA GLU A 396 34.14 73.45 -14.57
C GLU A 396 32.72 73.02 -14.96
N SER A 397 32.58 71.97 -15.79
CA SER A 397 31.25 71.49 -16.19
C SER A 397 30.43 70.94 -15.02
N LEU A 398 31.09 70.28 -14.06
CA LEU A 398 30.44 69.74 -12.85
C LEU A 398 30.04 70.86 -11.89
N GLU A 399 30.89 71.88 -11.75
CA GLU A 399 30.62 73.06 -10.94
C GLU A 399 29.45 73.88 -11.51
N ASN A 400 29.51 74.22 -12.80
CA ASN A 400 28.48 75.01 -13.49
C ASN A 400 27.13 74.29 -13.52
N ALA A 401 27.13 72.96 -13.60
CA ALA A 401 25.91 72.16 -13.56
C ALA A 401 25.36 71.93 -12.13
N GLY A 402 26.05 72.41 -11.09
CA GLY A 402 25.57 72.38 -9.70
C GLY A 402 25.78 71.07 -8.95
N PHE A 403 26.69 70.20 -9.43
CA PHE A 403 26.99 68.93 -8.75
C PHE A 403 27.83 69.11 -7.48
N ILE A 404 28.61 70.19 -7.40
CA ILE A 404 29.49 70.48 -6.28
C ILE A 404 28.76 71.36 -5.27
N VAL A 405 28.50 70.83 -4.06
CA VAL A 405 27.85 71.59 -2.98
C VAL A 405 28.61 71.35 -1.68
N ASN A 406 28.94 72.44 -0.98
CA ASN A 406 29.72 72.41 0.26
C ASN A 406 31.03 71.64 0.14
N ASP A 407 31.73 71.83 -0.98
CA ASP A 407 33.02 71.20 -1.28
C ASP A 407 32.96 69.67 -1.47
N LYS A 408 31.78 69.16 -1.85
CA LYS A 408 31.52 67.72 -1.97
C LYS A 408 30.88 67.35 -3.30
N LEU A 409 31.26 66.19 -3.83
CA LEU A 409 30.66 65.51 -4.98
C LEU A 409 30.12 64.14 -4.54
N ARG A 410 28.95 63.73 -5.05
CA ARG A 410 28.34 62.43 -4.73
C ARG A 410 28.43 61.49 -5.92
N LEU A 411 29.01 60.31 -5.70
CA LEU A 411 29.22 59.27 -6.70
C LEU A 411 28.55 57.98 -6.26
N SER A 412 27.98 57.24 -7.19
CA SER A 412 27.35 55.94 -6.93
C SER A 412 27.74 54.94 -8.00
N ILE A 413 27.87 53.67 -7.63
CA ILE A 413 27.89 52.53 -8.56
C ILE A 413 26.83 51.56 -8.10
N LEU A 414 25.95 51.20 -9.04
CA LEU A 414 24.88 50.25 -8.86
C LEU A 414 25.08 49.04 -9.77
N SER A 415 24.62 47.90 -9.28
CA SER A 415 24.53 46.64 -10.03
C SER A 415 23.29 46.56 -10.90
#